data_AF-A0A3P7MT75-F1
#
_entry.id   AF-A0A3P7MT75-F1
#
_cell.length_a   1.000
_cell.length_b   1.000
_cell.length_c   1.000
_cell.angle_alpha   90.00
_cell.angle_beta   90.00
_cell.angle_gamma   90.00
#
_symmetry.space_group_name_H-M   'P 1'
#
loop_
_entity.id
_entity.type
_entity.pdbx_description
1 polymer ?
#
loop_
_entity_poly.entity_id
_entity_poly.type
_entity_poly.pdbx_seq_one_letter_code
_entity_poly.pdbx_strand_id
1 'polypeptide(L)'
;MDLVAITDAVGKMLDPLTPNNIRAKCIQLTEDYKEHDFCINHLQSFCDENQSAPAVIFGLRCLEHRVKRSWAELAASEKLAIKEMVCICVSNLHKLNSYNAEGNAISLVLTQILVHIIKCEWPQQWPSMIEEFSSLGHSGEAYFEPEAVRMIRAALQFLSGFFEWAPIVSFMDWKPPKDFPFTMQTVPSVYLMLSLLRVNAFKVEVADLLSVLIVKKRSLFTGAKDVETTSVYSAFIAFSEDPASDPVTFLHDTTRITYSIEQYTQESGVFLQRWTEFLVFLGVQVVENWSEILAKQPNAQSRVQGTFELLFHAVLLTASHPTRIASAQASKFFKSVLESSSPSLLECISKYMPQLLELWSEHCILVRLSVSRQSLLYICQGKKTC
;
A
#
# COMPACT_ATOMS: atom_id res chain seq x y z
N MET A 1 27.21 -31.28 -4.82
CA MET A 1 28.04 -30.43 -3.93
C MET A 1 27.58 -30.67 -2.49
N ASP A 2 28.47 -30.63 -1.49
CA ASP A 2 28.09 -30.86 -0.08
C ASP A 2 27.39 -29.63 0.51
N LEU A 3 26.13 -29.77 0.94
CA LEU A 3 25.33 -28.69 1.51
C LEU A 3 25.95 -28.14 2.81
N VAL A 4 26.67 -28.98 3.55
CA VAL A 4 27.37 -28.58 4.78
C VAL A 4 28.54 -27.64 4.46
N ALA A 5 29.24 -27.87 3.35
CA ALA A 5 30.32 -26.98 2.91
C ALA A 5 29.78 -25.62 2.45
N ILE A 6 28.56 -25.58 1.89
CA ILE A 6 27.90 -24.34 1.45
C ILE A 6 27.42 -23.54 2.66
N THR A 7 26.77 -24.17 3.64
CA THR A 7 26.35 -23.47 4.87
C THR A 7 27.53 -22.95 5.68
N ASP A 8 28.63 -23.71 5.76
CA ASP A 8 29.89 -23.24 6.36
C ASP A 8 30.50 -22.06 5.57
N ALA A 9 30.46 -22.10 4.23
CA ALA A 9 30.91 -20.98 3.39
C ALA A 9 30.07 -19.72 3.59
N VAL A 10 28.75 -19.84 3.75
CA VAL A 10 27.85 -18.71 4.08
C VAL A 10 28.20 -18.13 5.44
N GLY A 11 28.49 -18.98 6.44
CA GLY A 11 28.96 -18.53 7.76
C GLY A 11 30.27 -17.75 7.69
N LYS A 12 31.28 -18.29 6.99
CA LYS A 12 32.60 -17.64 6.79
C LYS A 12 32.53 -16.37 5.95
N MET A 13 31.56 -16.27 5.04
CA MET A 13 31.34 -15.05 4.27
C MET A 13 30.94 -13.88 5.16
N LEU A 14 30.11 -14.14 6.18
CA LEU A 14 29.52 -13.14 7.07
C LEU A 14 30.34 -12.90 8.35
N ASP A 15 31.30 -13.77 8.65
CA ASP A 15 32.20 -13.61 9.79
C ASP A 15 33.20 -12.45 9.58
N PRO A 16 33.23 -11.44 10.47
CA PRO A 16 34.17 -10.32 10.38
C PRO A 16 35.63 -10.74 10.57
N LEU A 17 35.90 -11.88 11.22
CA LEU A 17 37.26 -12.36 11.47
C LEU A 17 37.86 -13.13 10.30
N THR A 18 37.04 -13.50 9.31
CA THR A 18 37.50 -14.27 8.15
C THR A 18 38.43 -13.43 7.25
N PRO A 19 39.63 -13.93 6.90
CA PRO A 19 40.55 -13.25 5.98
C PRO A 19 39.95 -13.02 4.57
N ASN A 20 40.28 -11.88 3.94
CA ASN A 20 39.72 -11.49 2.63
C ASN A 20 39.92 -12.54 1.52
N ASN A 21 41.06 -13.24 1.50
CA ASN A 21 41.35 -14.29 0.53
C ASN A 21 40.45 -15.52 0.69
N ILE A 22 40.06 -15.85 1.93
CA ILE A 22 39.13 -16.95 2.23
C ILE A 22 37.71 -16.49 1.94
N ARG A 23 37.34 -15.28 2.35
CA ARG A 23 36.02 -14.69 2.06
C ARG A 23 35.74 -14.65 0.55
N ALA A 24 36.71 -14.23 -0.27
CA ALA A 24 36.55 -14.19 -1.72
C ALA A 24 36.29 -15.59 -2.32
N LYS A 25 36.96 -16.63 -1.81
CA LYS A 25 36.72 -18.02 -2.23
C LYS A 25 35.33 -18.51 -1.82
N CYS A 26 34.89 -18.18 -0.60
CA CYS A 26 33.54 -18.51 -0.14
C CYS A 26 32.46 -17.82 -0.98
N ILE A 27 32.64 -16.54 -1.32
CA ILE A 27 31.72 -15.80 -2.20
C ILE A 27 31.64 -16.47 -3.57
N GLN A 28 32.79 -16.77 -4.19
CA GLN A 28 32.82 -17.43 -5.50
C GLN A 28 32.10 -18.78 -5.45
N LEU A 29 32.38 -19.59 -4.42
CA LEU A 29 31.72 -20.89 -4.23
C LEU A 29 30.19 -20.74 -4.09
N THR A 30 29.71 -19.74 -3.33
CA THR A 30 28.27 -19.51 -3.16
C THR A 30 27.60 -18.99 -4.42
N GLU A 31 28.28 -18.17 -5.22
CA GLU A 31 27.76 -17.65 -6.49
C GLU A 31 27.71 -18.76 -7.55
N ASP A 32 28.77 -19.55 -7.67
CA ASP A 32 28.83 -20.71 -8.59
C ASP A 32 27.69 -21.69 -8.28
N TYR A 33 27.47 -21.98 -6.99
CA TYR A 33 26.38 -22.83 -6.53
C TYR A 33 25.00 -22.25 -6.88
N LYS A 34 24.79 -20.95 -6.64
CA LYS A 34 23.53 -20.25 -6.94
C LYS A 34 23.20 -20.28 -8.43
N GLU A 35 24.20 -20.14 -9.30
CA GLU A 35 24.00 -20.10 -10.76
C GLU A 35 23.80 -21.48 -11.39
N HIS A 36 24.51 -22.52 -10.92
CA HIS A 36 24.59 -23.79 -11.64
C HIS A 36 24.02 -24.99 -10.86
N ASP A 37 24.20 -25.05 -9.54
CA ASP A 37 24.01 -26.27 -8.75
C ASP A 37 22.77 -26.26 -7.84
N PHE A 38 22.09 -25.12 -7.70
CA PHE A 38 20.92 -25.00 -6.84
C PHE A 38 19.76 -25.87 -7.32
N CYS A 39 19.25 -26.74 -6.43
CA CYS A 39 18.06 -27.57 -6.66
C CYS A 39 17.00 -27.30 -5.59
N ILE A 40 15.72 -27.40 -5.95
CA ILE A 40 14.58 -27.17 -5.05
C ILE A 40 14.64 -28.12 -3.84
N ASN A 41 15.09 -29.36 -4.06
CA ASN A 41 15.22 -30.36 -2.99
C ASN A 41 16.24 -29.94 -1.91
N HIS A 42 17.23 -29.12 -2.26
CA HIS A 42 18.20 -28.60 -1.30
C HIS A 42 17.57 -27.57 -0.36
N LEU A 43 16.47 -26.92 -0.76
CA LEU A 43 15.84 -25.87 0.03
C LEU A 43 15.27 -26.40 1.35
N GLN A 44 14.77 -27.65 1.38
CA GLN A 44 14.33 -28.28 2.63
C GLN A 44 15.48 -28.37 3.64
N SER A 45 16.70 -28.66 3.17
CA SER A 45 17.88 -28.73 4.03
C SER A 45 18.33 -27.35 4.53
N PHE A 46 18.11 -26.29 3.75
CA PHE A 46 18.40 -24.91 4.18
C PHE A 46 17.33 -24.36 5.15
N CYS A 47 16.07 -24.76 4.99
CA CYS A 47 14.92 -24.31 5.79
C CYS A 47 14.63 -25.23 6.99
N ASP A 48 15.61 -26.01 7.46
CA ASP A 48 15.47 -26.84 8.66
C ASP A 48 15.57 -25.99 9.94
N GLU A 49 14.90 -26.43 11.02
CA GLU A 49 14.80 -25.72 12.30
C GLU A 49 16.18 -25.52 12.96
N ASN A 50 17.14 -26.39 12.64
CA ASN A 50 18.50 -26.35 13.18
C ASN A 50 19.46 -25.43 12.41
N GLN A 51 19.01 -24.81 11.31
CA GLN A 51 19.86 -23.96 10.47
C GLN A 51 19.96 -22.53 11.00
N SER A 52 21.12 -21.91 10.75
CA SER A 52 21.32 -20.49 11.04
C SER A 52 20.47 -19.62 10.11
N ALA A 53 19.97 -18.48 10.59
CA ALA A 53 19.15 -17.58 9.76
C ALA A 53 19.86 -17.13 8.47
N PRO A 54 21.19 -16.86 8.45
CA PRO A 54 21.89 -16.57 7.20
C PRO A 54 21.87 -17.71 6.17
N ALA A 55 21.94 -18.97 6.62
CA ALA A 55 21.82 -20.13 5.75
C ALA A 55 20.42 -20.25 5.14
N VAL A 56 19.38 -20.04 5.95
CA VAL A 56 17.97 -20.01 5.50
C VAL A 56 17.77 -18.90 4.46
N ILE A 57 18.24 -17.68 4.76
CA ILE A 57 18.14 -16.52 3.85
C ILE A 57 18.87 -16.81 2.54
N PHE A 58 20.06 -17.39 2.59
CA PHE A 58 20.81 -17.76 1.39
C PHE A 58 20.06 -18.77 0.52
N GLY A 59 19.50 -19.83 1.12
CA GLY A 59 18.68 -20.81 0.41
C GLY A 59 17.48 -20.17 -0.28
N LEU A 60 16.77 -19.28 0.41
CA LEU A 60 15.65 -18.52 -0.16
C LEU A 60 16.09 -17.56 -1.27
N ARG A 61 17.25 -16.90 -1.14
CA ARG A 61 17.82 -16.05 -2.21
C ARG A 61 18.20 -16.86 -3.45
N CYS A 62 18.67 -18.10 -3.29
CA CYS A 62 18.90 -18.99 -4.42
C CYS A 62 17.59 -19.36 -5.13
N LEU A 63 16.53 -19.64 -4.37
CA LEU A 63 15.20 -19.86 -4.93
C LEU A 63 14.71 -18.62 -5.69
N GLU A 64 14.82 -17.44 -5.09
CA GLU A 64 14.45 -16.17 -5.71
C GLU A 64 15.19 -15.95 -7.03
N HIS A 65 16.50 -16.22 -7.08
CA HIS A 65 17.30 -16.10 -8.30
C HIS A 65 16.78 -17.04 -9.39
N ARG A 66 16.55 -18.32 -9.05
CA ARG A 66 16.06 -19.33 -10.00
C ARG A 66 14.67 -18.98 -10.54
N VAL A 67 13.77 -18.53 -9.67
CA VAL A 67 12.44 -18.05 -10.05
C VAL A 67 12.57 -16.83 -10.98
N LYS A 68 13.36 -15.81 -10.63
CA LYS A 68 13.48 -14.60 -11.48
C LYS A 68 14.10 -14.85 -12.85
N ARG A 69 15.08 -15.75 -12.94
CA ARG A 69 15.89 -15.94 -14.16
C ARG A 69 15.29 -16.96 -15.13
N SER A 70 14.71 -18.03 -14.61
CA SER A 70 14.35 -19.21 -15.42
C SER A 70 12.88 -19.60 -15.35
N TRP A 71 12.00 -18.83 -14.70
CA TRP A 71 10.58 -19.23 -14.53
C TRP A 71 9.87 -19.60 -15.83
N ALA A 72 10.16 -18.91 -16.93
CA ALA A 72 9.55 -19.19 -18.23
C ALA A 72 9.97 -20.56 -18.81
N GLU A 73 11.17 -21.03 -18.46
CA GLU A 73 11.79 -22.25 -18.99
C GLU A 73 11.52 -23.48 -18.09
N LEU A 74 11.08 -23.26 -16.84
CA LEU A 74 10.79 -24.34 -15.89
C LEU A 74 9.59 -25.19 -16.33
N ALA A 75 9.70 -26.50 -16.11
CA ALA A 75 8.60 -27.43 -16.34
C ALA A 75 7.43 -27.16 -15.37
N ALA A 76 6.21 -27.50 -15.79
CA ALA A 76 5.01 -27.31 -14.96
C ALA A 76 5.09 -28.03 -13.60
N SER A 77 5.71 -29.21 -13.56
CA SER A 77 5.94 -29.98 -12.32
C SER A 77 6.91 -29.28 -11.37
N GLU A 78 7.99 -28.67 -11.90
CA GLU A 78 8.95 -27.91 -11.10
C GLU A 78 8.34 -26.62 -10.54
N LYS A 79 7.52 -25.93 -11.35
CA LYS A 79 6.77 -24.74 -10.92
C LYS A 79 5.81 -25.07 -9.76
N LEU A 80 5.11 -26.19 -9.86
CA LEU A 80 4.23 -26.67 -8.78
C LEU A 80 5.03 -26.97 -7.51
N ALA A 81 6.15 -27.70 -7.63
CA ALA A 81 7.02 -28.01 -6.50
C ALA A 81 7.57 -26.74 -5.82
N ILE A 82 7.90 -25.69 -6.58
CA ILE A 82 8.30 -24.39 -6.03
C ILE A 82 7.14 -23.76 -5.25
N LYS A 83 5.93 -23.73 -5.80
CA LYS A 83 4.75 -23.17 -5.12
C LYS A 83 4.48 -23.89 -3.80
N GLU A 84 4.44 -25.22 -3.82
CA GLU A 84 4.25 -26.04 -2.62
C GLU A 84 5.32 -25.76 -1.56
N MET A 85 6.59 -25.68 -1.97
CA MET A 85 7.71 -25.39 -1.06
C MET A 85 7.61 -24.01 -0.43
N VAL A 86 7.23 -23.00 -1.21
CA VAL A 86 7.02 -21.64 -0.70
C VAL A 86 5.85 -21.62 0.28
N CYS A 87 4.75 -22.31 -0.02
CA CYS A 87 3.61 -22.45 0.90
C CYS A 87 4.03 -23.14 2.21
N ILE A 88 4.82 -24.22 2.15
CA ILE A 88 5.37 -24.90 3.34
C ILE A 88 6.24 -23.94 4.18
N CYS A 89 7.09 -23.15 3.53
CA CYS A 89 7.95 -22.17 4.20
C CYS A 89 7.13 -21.05 4.86
N VAL A 90 6.02 -20.63 4.25
CA VAL A 90 5.08 -19.66 4.84
C VAL A 90 4.33 -20.25 6.03
N SER A 91 3.84 -21.49 5.94
CA SER A 91 3.19 -22.18 7.07
C SER A 91 4.14 -22.40 8.25
N ASN A 92 5.41 -22.72 7.98
CA ASN A 92 6.42 -22.98 9.00
C ASN A 92 7.25 -21.74 9.37
N LEU A 93 6.78 -20.53 9.04
CA LEU A 93 7.55 -19.31 9.24
C LEU A 93 7.93 -19.08 10.73
N HIS A 94 7.12 -19.55 11.67
CA HIS A 94 7.38 -19.51 13.12
C HIS A 94 8.59 -20.35 13.54
N LYS A 95 8.88 -21.45 12.81
CA LYS A 95 9.97 -22.39 13.09
C LYS A 95 11.31 -21.95 12.51
N LEU A 96 11.30 -21.01 11.56
CA LEU A 96 12.50 -20.52 10.87
C LEU A 96 13.25 -19.41 11.64
N ASN A 97 13.32 -19.51 12.98
CA ASN A 97 13.97 -18.52 13.85
C ASN A 97 13.49 -17.07 13.66
N SER A 98 12.18 -16.89 13.44
CA SER A 98 11.63 -15.59 13.01
C SER A 98 11.53 -14.50 14.07
N TYR A 99 11.91 -14.77 15.31
CA TYR A 99 11.75 -13.85 16.45
C TYR A 99 12.84 -12.77 16.55
N ASN A 100 13.89 -12.85 15.72
CA ASN A 100 15.03 -11.93 15.73
C ASN A 100 14.99 -11.02 14.50
N ALA A 101 15.80 -9.94 14.47
CA ALA A 101 15.87 -9.00 13.32
C ALA A 101 16.14 -9.71 11.96
N GLU A 102 16.82 -10.85 11.98
CA GLU A 102 17.09 -11.71 10.82
C GLU A 102 15.81 -12.44 10.31
N GLY A 103 14.84 -12.69 11.19
CA GLY A 103 13.53 -13.24 10.85
C GLY A 103 12.67 -12.33 9.96
N ASN A 104 12.86 -11.02 10.08
CA ASN A 104 12.24 -10.04 9.18
C ASN A 104 12.81 -10.15 7.76
N ALA A 105 14.11 -10.42 7.63
CA ALA A 105 14.75 -10.61 6.33
C ALA A 105 14.20 -11.88 5.64
N ILE A 106 14.00 -12.98 6.39
CA ILE A 106 13.38 -14.21 5.88
C ILE A 106 11.98 -13.94 5.34
N SER A 107 11.14 -13.25 6.13
CA SER A 107 9.77 -12.89 5.71
C SER A 107 9.79 -12.04 4.43
N LEU A 108 10.68 -11.04 4.36
CA LEU A 108 10.80 -10.17 3.20
C LEU A 108 11.20 -10.94 1.94
N VAL A 109 12.19 -11.84 2.02
CA VAL A 109 12.62 -12.65 0.86
C VAL A 109 11.47 -13.56 0.39
N LEU A 110 10.77 -14.21 1.31
CA LEU A 110 9.61 -15.05 0.97
C LEU A 110 8.50 -14.25 0.28
N THR A 111 8.17 -13.06 0.78
CA THR A 111 7.20 -12.17 0.14
C THR A 111 7.66 -11.79 -1.27
N GLN A 112 8.93 -11.47 -1.48
CA GLN A 112 9.47 -11.12 -2.80
C GLN A 112 9.35 -12.28 -3.80
N ILE A 113 9.62 -13.51 -3.37
CA ILE A 113 9.46 -14.72 -4.20
C ILE A 113 7.98 -14.90 -4.57
N LEU A 114 7.09 -14.81 -3.58
CA LEU A 114 5.65 -14.98 -3.78
C LEU A 114 5.07 -13.94 -4.75
N VAL A 115 5.48 -12.67 -4.61
CA VAL A 115 5.11 -11.57 -5.55
C VAL A 115 5.53 -11.93 -6.96
N HIS A 116 6.75 -12.45 -7.14
CA HIS A 116 7.25 -12.79 -8.46
C HIS A 116 6.44 -13.93 -9.10
N ILE A 117 6.18 -15.01 -8.35
CA ILE A 117 5.38 -16.14 -8.84
C ILE A 117 3.99 -15.68 -9.26
N ILE A 118 3.35 -14.82 -8.46
CA ILE A 118 2.02 -14.29 -8.75
C ILE A 118 2.03 -13.42 -9.99
N LYS A 119 3.04 -12.55 -10.15
CA LYS A 119 3.20 -11.74 -11.37
C LYS A 119 3.33 -12.60 -12.63
N CYS A 120 3.91 -13.79 -12.52
CA CYS A 120 4.12 -14.67 -13.67
C CYS A 120 2.90 -15.53 -14.03
N GLU A 121 2.11 -16.00 -13.05
CA GLU A 121 1.11 -17.06 -13.30
C GLU A 121 -0.34 -16.65 -13.00
N TRP A 122 -0.56 -15.60 -12.23
CA TRP A 122 -1.91 -15.12 -11.97
C TRP A 122 -2.35 -14.08 -13.02
N PRO A 123 -3.61 -14.05 -13.49
CA PRO A 123 -4.76 -14.86 -13.05
C PRO A 123 -5.00 -16.18 -13.80
N GLN A 124 -4.49 -16.35 -15.03
CA GLN A 124 -4.93 -17.45 -15.89
C GLN A 124 -4.34 -18.83 -15.53
N GLN A 125 -3.09 -18.88 -15.04
CA GLN A 125 -2.38 -20.14 -14.76
C GLN A 125 -2.46 -20.56 -13.28
N TRP A 126 -2.96 -19.69 -12.40
CA TRP A 126 -3.17 -19.99 -10.98
C TRP A 126 -4.50 -19.41 -10.46
N PRO A 127 -5.65 -19.89 -10.97
CA PRO A 127 -6.96 -19.35 -10.60
C PRO A 127 -7.35 -19.62 -9.14
N SER A 128 -6.85 -20.71 -8.54
CA SER A 128 -7.10 -21.13 -7.15
C SER A 128 -6.25 -20.38 -6.11
N MET A 129 -5.36 -19.47 -6.53
CA MET A 129 -4.40 -18.80 -5.63
C MET A 129 -5.05 -18.15 -4.41
N ILE A 130 -6.19 -17.47 -4.59
CA ILE A 130 -6.90 -16.80 -3.49
C ILE A 130 -7.46 -17.82 -2.49
N GLU A 131 -7.96 -18.96 -2.96
CA GLU A 131 -8.48 -20.03 -2.12
C GLU A 131 -7.35 -20.74 -1.35
N GLU A 132 -6.21 -20.97 -2.00
CA GLU A 132 -5.00 -21.53 -1.38
C GLU A 132 -4.42 -20.60 -0.31
N PHE A 133 -4.35 -19.30 -0.55
CA PHE A 133 -3.90 -18.35 0.47
C PHE A 133 -4.89 -18.21 1.61
N SER A 134 -6.18 -18.29 1.31
CA SER A 134 -7.22 -18.36 2.33
C SER A 134 -7.02 -19.59 3.21
N SER A 135 -6.83 -20.79 2.63
CA SER A 135 -6.64 -22.02 3.40
C SER A 135 -5.35 -22.02 4.23
N LEU A 136 -4.26 -21.47 3.69
CA LEU A 136 -3.02 -21.23 4.44
C LEU A 136 -3.28 -20.29 5.64
N GLY A 137 -4.05 -19.23 5.45
CA GLY A 137 -4.46 -18.32 6.53
C GLY A 137 -5.35 -18.96 7.61
N HIS A 138 -6.11 -20.01 7.29
CA HIS A 138 -6.93 -20.76 8.27
C HIS A 138 -6.15 -21.85 9.01
N SER A 139 -5.05 -22.36 8.43
CA SER A 139 -4.20 -23.39 9.06
C SER A 139 -3.28 -22.86 10.15
N GLY A 140 -3.08 -21.53 10.23
CA GLY A 140 -2.51 -20.89 11.39
C GLY A 140 -3.60 -20.74 12.45
N GLU A 141 -3.63 -21.64 13.44
CA GLU A 141 -4.50 -21.47 14.60
C GLU A 141 -4.31 -20.08 15.19
N ALA A 142 -5.45 -19.41 15.37
CA ALA A 142 -5.55 -18.04 15.85
C ALA A 142 -5.01 -17.92 17.28
N TYR A 143 -3.73 -17.56 17.39
CA TYR A 143 -3.23 -16.81 18.52
C TYR A 143 -2.98 -15.38 18.01
N PHE A 144 -3.55 -14.39 18.69
CA PHE A 144 -3.20 -12.98 18.49
C PHE A 144 -1.75 -12.78 19.00
N GLU A 145 -0.79 -13.23 18.21
CA GLU A 145 0.65 -13.18 18.43
C GLU A 145 1.34 -12.27 17.39
N PRO A 146 2.59 -11.85 17.67
CA PRO A 146 3.44 -11.09 16.72
C PRO A 146 3.47 -11.67 15.30
N GLU A 147 3.33 -12.99 15.17
CA GLU A 147 3.35 -13.76 13.94
C GLU A 147 2.18 -13.42 13.01
N ALA A 148 0.95 -13.36 13.55
CA ALA A 148 -0.24 -13.01 12.76
C ALA A 148 -0.15 -11.57 12.26
N VAL A 149 0.33 -10.66 13.11
CA VAL A 149 0.60 -9.26 12.74
C VAL A 149 1.64 -9.20 11.63
N ARG A 150 2.72 -9.97 11.73
CA ARG A 150 3.76 -10.03 10.69
C ARG A 150 3.23 -10.58 9.36
N MET A 151 2.43 -11.64 9.39
CA MET A 151 1.83 -12.20 8.17
C MET A 151 0.88 -11.21 7.50
N ILE A 152 0.04 -10.51 8.27
CA ILE A 152 -0.88 -9.50 7.73
C ILE A 152 -0.08 -8.32 7.16
N ARG A 153 0.98 -7.85 7.83
CA ARG A 153 1.88 -6.82 7.28
C ARG A 153 2.50 -7.26 5.95
N ALA A 154 3.03 -8.48 5.90
CA ALA A 154 3.62 -9.03 4.68
C ALA A 154 2.58 -9.15 3.55
N ALA A 155 1.36 -9.58 3.86
CA ALA A 155 0.26 -9.66 2.89
C ALA A 155 -0.15 -8.27 2.38
N LEU A 156 -0.24 -7.26 3.25
CA LEU A 156 -0.55 -5.88 2.84
C LEU A 156 0.54 -5.27 1.98
N GLN A 157 1.81 -5.48 2.32
CA GLN A 157 2.95 -5.06 1.50
C GLN A 157 2.96 -5.77 0.14
N PHE A 158 2.68 -7.09 0.15
CA PHE A 158 2.49 -7.87 -1.06
C PHE A 158 1.40 -7.24 -1.94
N LEU A 159 0.22 -6.93 -1.36
CA LEU A 159 -0.89 -6.35 -2.10
C LEU A 159 -0.54 -4.97 -2.66
N SER A 160 0.12 -4.12 -1.87
CA SER A 160 0.61 -2.81 -2.32
C SER A 160 1.51 -2.96 -3.56
N GLY A 161 2.57 -3.78 -3.44
CA GLY A 161 3.51 -4.04 -4.54
C GLY A 161 2.91 -4.84 -5.70
N PHE A 162 1.83 -5.59 -5.50
CA PHE A 162 1.11 -6.29 -6.56
C PHE A 162 0.22 -5.32 -7.34
N PHE A 163 -0.57 -4.50 -6.66
CA PHE A 163 -1.47 -3.54 -7.28
C PHE A 163 -0.75 -2.38 -7.94
N GLU A 164 0.54 -2.14 -7.69
CA GLU A 164 1.36 -1.27 -8.53
C GLU A 164 1.43 -1.75 -10.00
N TRP A 165 1.27 -3.05 -10.27
CA TRP A 165 1.44 -3.63 -11.61
C TRP A 165 0.14 -4.25 -12.14
N ALA A 166 -0.69 -4.81 -11.26
CA ALA A 166 -1.93 -5.49 -11.63
C ALA A 166 -3.15 -4.55 -11.77
N PRO A 167 -4.19 -4.95 -12.52
CA PRO A 167 -5.47 -4.25 -12.51
C PRO A 167 -6.17 -4.39 -11.15
N ILE A 168 -6.73 -3.29 -10.67
CA ILE A 168 -7.38 -3.20 -9.34
C ILE A 168 -8.80 -3.80 -9.34
N VAL A 169 -9.37 -4.10 -10.51
CA VAL A 169 -10.79 -4.52 -10.68
C VAL A 169 -11.13 -5.72 -9.79
N SER A 170 -10.31 -6.77 -9.82
CA SER A 170 -10.55 -7.99 -9.01
C SER A 170 -10.57 -7.73 -7.51
N PHE A 171 -9.88 -6.69 -7.04
CA PHE A 171 -9.89 -6.29 -5.64
C PHE A 171 -11.15 -5.47 -5.30
N MET A 172 -11.61 -4.61 -6.21
CA MET A 172 -12.83 -3.83 -6.01
C MET A 172 -14.09 -4.71 -6.03
N ASP A 173 -14.05 -5.77 -6.84
CA ASP A 173 -15.14 -6.75 -6.96
C ASP A 173 -15.09 -7.85 -5.89
N TRP A 174 -14.13 -7.79 -4.97
CA TRP A 174 -13.99 -8.78 -3.90
C TRP A 174 -15.24 -8.81 -3.02
N LYS A 175 -15.74 -10.02 -2.79
CA LYS A 175 -16.92 -10.26 -1.94
C LYS A 175 -16.50 -10.86 -0.60
N PRO A 176 -17.01 -10.30 0.50
CA PRO A 176 -16.74 -10.78 1.85
C PRO A 176 -17.46 -12.11 2.13
N PRO A 177 -17.08 -12.82 3.20
CA PRO A 177 -17.88 -13.90 3.77
C PRO A 177 -19.30 -13.43 4.13
N LYS A 178 -20.29 -14.34 4.07
CA LYS A 178 -21.72 -14.02 4.15
C LYS A 178 -22.16 -13.28 5.42
N ASP A 179 -21.40 -13.38 6.52
CA ASP A 179 -21.75 -12.83 7.83
C ASP A 179 -20.95 -11.57 8.21
N PHE A 180 -20.27 -10.93 7.25
CA PHE A 180 -19.43 -9.77 7.56
C PHE A 180 -20.24 -8.48 7.78
N PRO A 181 -20.11 -7.79 8.94
CA PRO A 181 -20.91 -6.61 9.22
C PRO A 181 -20.37 -5.36 8.49
N PHE A 182 -21.20 -4.77 7.63
CA PHE A 182 -20.90 -3.51 6.96
C PHE A 182 -21.57 -2.34 7.67
N THR A 183 -20.77 -1.36 8.08
CA THR A 183 -21.26 -0.14 8.73
C THR A 183 -21.10 1.11 7.85
N MET A 184 -20.28 1.04 6.80
CA MET A 184 -20.04 2.14 5.88
C MET A 184 -20.56 1.83 4.48
N GLN A 185 -21.04 2.86 3.78
CA GLN A 185 -21.50 2.77 2.39
C GLN A 185 -20.31 2.81 1.41
N THR A 186 -19.52 1.74 1.37
CA THR A 186 -18.36 1.61 0.49
C THR A 186 -18.30 0.19 -0.08
N VAL A 187 -17.49 -0.03 -1.12
CA VAL A 187 -17.17 -1.38 -1.58
C VAL A 187 -16.48 -2.19 -0.45
N PRO A 188 -16.71 -3.52 -0.38
CA PRO A 188 -16.23 -4.33 0.74
C PRO A 188 -14.72 -4.30 0.95
N SER A 189 -13.95 -4.25 -0.13
CA SER A 189 -12.48 -4.22 -0.06
C SER A 189 -11.95 -2.94 0.55
N VAL A 190 -12.53 -1.79 0.19
CA VAL A 190 -12.19 -0.50 0.81
C VAL A 190 -12.63 -0.47 2.28
N TYR A 191 -13.81 -1.00 2.61
CA TYR A 191 -14.25 -1.11 4.01
C TYR A 191 -13.26 -1.92 4.87
N LEU A 192 -12.75 -3.04 4.32
CA LEU A 192 -11.73 -3.84 4.99
C LEU A 192 -10.46 -3.02 5.25
N MET A 193 -9.98 -2.28 4.25
CA MET A 193 -8.79 -1.42 4.41
C MET A 193 -9.01 -0.32 5.46
N LEU A 194 -10.14 0.38 5.40
CA LEU A 194 -10.49 1.41 6.38
C LEU A 194 -10.63 0.82 7.79
N SER A 195 -11.15 -0.39 7.91
CA SER A 195 -11.23 -1.11 9.19
C SER A 195 -9.83 -1.45 9.73
N LEU A 196 -8.91 -1.89 8.87
CA LEU A 196 -7.53 -2.19 9.24
C LEU A 196 -6.75 -0.94 9.69
N LEU A 197 -7.07 0.26 9.19
CA LEU A 197 -6.48 1.52 9.68
C LEU A 197 -6.75 1.78 11.17
N ARG A 198 -7.80 1.19 11.76
CA ARG A 198 -8.08 1.32 13.20
C ARG A 198 -7.03 0.59 14.04
N VAL A 199 -6.33 -0.38 13.46
CA VAL A 199 -5.29 -1.16 14.13
C VAL A 199 -3.94 -0.48 13.89
N ASN A 200 -3.33 0.06 14.96
CA ASN A 200 -2.06 0.79 14.88
C ASN A 200 -0.94 0.00 14.19
N ALA A 201 -0.91 -1.33 14.36
CA ALA A 201 0.11 -2.19 13.78
C ALA A 201 0.11 -2.19 12.24
N PHE A 202 -1.01 -1.90 11.57
CA PHE A 202 -1.13 -2.00 10.10
C PHE A 202 -1.24 -0.66 9.39
N LYS A 203 -1.24 0.45 10.14
CA LYS A 203 -1.54 1.79 9.61
C LYS A 203 -0.65 2.17 8.42
N VAL A 204 0.65 1.88 8.51
CA VAL A 204 1.63 2.23 7.48
C VAL A 204 1.36 1.45 6.19
N GLU A 205 1.26 0.12 6.29
CA GLU A 205 1.06 -0.76 5.13
C GLU A 205 -0.29 -0.51 4.45
N VAL A 206 -1.34 -0.27 5.25
CA VAL A 206 -2.66 0.07 4.70
C VAL A 206 -2.63 1.43 4.01
N ALA A 207 -2.00 2.45 4.60
CA ALA A 207 -1.90 3.78 3.95
C ALA A 207 -1.11 3.73 2.64
N ASP A 208 -0.06 2.90 2.56
CA ASP A 208 0.70 2.68 1.34
C ASP A 208 -0.17 2.03 0.25
N LEU A 209 -0.88 0.95 0.60
CA LEU A 209 -1.81 0.29 -0.32
C LEU A 209 -2.92 1.24 -0.79
N LEU A 210 -3.54 2.01 0.11
CA LEU A 210 -4.55 3.00 -0.24
C LEU A 210 -4.01 4.08 -1.19
N SER A 211 -2.77 4.51 -1.00
CA SER A 211 -2.10 5.45 -1.90
C SER A 211 -1.94 4.86 -3.30
N VAL A 212 -1.49 3.60 -3.42
CA VAL A 212 -1.38 2.88 -4.70
C VAL A 212 -2.74 2.77 -5.40
N LEU A 213 -3.80 2.45 -4.65
CA LEU A 213 -5.15 2.30 -5.19
C LEU A 213 -5.69 3.61 -5.78
N ILE A 214 -5.42 4.75 -5.15
CA ILE A 214 -5.87 6.07 -5.63
C ILE A 214 -4.99 6.63 -6.75
N VAL A 215 -3.67 6.44 -6.68
CA VAL A 215 -2.71 6.97 -7.66
C VAL A 215 -2.86 6.30 -9.02
N LYS A 216 -3.26 5.02 -9.05
CA LYS A 216 -3.58 4.35 -10.31
C LYS A 216 -4.85 4.93 -10.93
N LYS A 217 -4.67 5.87 -11.86
CA LYS A 217 -5.66 6.09 -12.93
C LYS A 217 -5.88 4.74 -13.63
N ARG A 218 -7.13 4.34 -13.80
CA ARG A 218 -7.56 3.08 -14.43
C ARG A 218 -6.91 2.98 -15.82
N SER A 219 -5.71 2.39 -15.89
CA SER A 219 -4.96 2.29 -17.13
C SER A 219 -5.56 1.15 -17.94
N LEU A 220 -6.26 1.54 -19.00
CA LEU A 220 -6.86 0.71 -20.02
C LEU A 220 -5.90 -0.40 -20.51
N PHE A 221 -6.15 -1.61 -20.05
CA PHE A 221 -5.81 -2.83 -20.79
C PHE A 221 -7.09 -3.63 -21.03
N THR A 222 -8.12 -2.98 -21.59
CA THR A 222 -9.19 -3.66 -22.33
C THR A 222 -9.68 -2.71 -23.40
N GLY A 223 -9.58 -3.14 -24.66
CA GLY A 223 -10.29 -2.50 -25.76
C GLY A 223 -11.81 -2.57 -25.57
N ALA A 224 -12.49 -1.83 -26.44
CA ALA A 224 -13.91 -1.50 -26.44
C ALA A 224 -14.27 -0.27 -25.59
N LYS A 225 -14.71 0.75 -26.32
CA LYS A 225 -15.49 1.89 -25.83
C LYS A 225 -16.71 1.34 -25.07
N ASP A 226 -17.10 2.02 -23.98
CA ASP A 226 -18.32 1.77 -23.18
C ASP A 226 -18.22 0.87 -21.92
N VAL A 227 -17.08 0.87 -21.22
CA VAL A 227 -17.10 0.47 -19.79
C VAL A 227 -16.82 1.69 -18.94
N GLU A 228 -17.86 2.16 -18.24
CA GLU A 228 -17.82 3.27 -17.29
C GLU A 228 -16.51 3.24 -16.49
N THR A 229 -15.66 4.22 -16.72
CA THR A 229 -14.49 4.54 -15.90
C THR A 229 -14.96 5.06 -14.55
N THR A 230 -15.63 4.22 -13.76
CA THR A 230 -15.77 4.41 -12.33
C THR A 230 -14.36 4.43 -11.75
N SER A 231 -13.90 5.64 -11.52
CA SER A 231 -12.67 6.02 -10.86
C SER A 231 -12.68 5.50 -9.42
N VAL A 232 -11.53 5.01 -8.95
CA VAL A 232 -11.40 4.36 -7.64
C VAL A 232 -11.84 5.28 -6.49
N TYR A 233 -11.80 6.61 -6.67
CA TYR A 233 -12.27 7.57 -5.67
C TYR A 233 -13.75 7.37 -5.29
N SER A 234 -14.61 6.86 -6.18
CA SER A 234 -16.04 6.72 -5.88
C SER A 234 -16.31 5.70 -4.78
N ALA A 235 -15.36 4.80 -4.51
CA ALA A 235 -15.46 3.86 -3.41
C ALA A 235 -15.16 4.52 -2.05
N PHE A 236 -14.45 5.64 -2.03
CA PHE A 236 -14.08 6.37 -0.81
C PHE A 236 -15.04 7.49 -0.46
N ILE A 237 -16.11 7.66 -1.24
CA ILE A 237 -17.04 8.77 -1.08
C ILE A 237 -18.45 8.23 -1.16
N ALA A 238 -19.17 8.34 -0.06
CA ALA A 238 -20.57 8.05 0.01
C ALA A 238 -21.32 9.31 0.43
N PHE A 239 -22.27 9.76 -0.37
CA PHE A 239 -23.12 10.89 0.00
C PHE A 239 -24.29 10.41 0.87
N SER A 240 -23.97 9.71 1.95
CA SER A 240 -24.93 9.10 2.87
C SER A 240 -25.64 10.14 3.74
N GLU A 241 -26.86 9.83 4.18
CA GLU A 241 -27.59 10.64 5.15
C GLU A 241 -27.09 10.45 6.58
N ASP A 242 -26.51 9.29 6.89
CA ASP A 242 -25.90 9.01 8.18
C ASP A 242 -24.38 9.25 8.13
N PRO A 243 -23.86 10.26 8.85
CA PRO A 243 -22.43 10.56 8.91
C PRO A 243 -21.58 9.38 9.38
N ALA A 244 -22.13 8.48 10.21
CA ALA A 244 -21.41 7.30 10.70
C ALA A 244 -21.16 6.26 9.59
N SER A 245 -21.96 6.31 8.53
CA SER A 245 -21.85 5.43 7.37
C SER A 245 -21.06 6.03 6.20
N ASP A 246 -20.73 7.32 6.26
CA ASP A 246 -19.93 8.01 5.24
C ASP A 246 -18.42 7.72 5.46
N PRO A 247 -17.72 7.09 4.49
CA PRO A 247 -16.28 6.89 4.55
C PRO A 247 -15.49 8.19 4.79
N VAL A 248 -15.94 9.33 4.27
CA VAL A 248 -15.23 10.61 4.39
C VAL A 248 -15.21 11.11 5.84
N THR A 249 -16.27 10.87 6.61
CA THR A 249 -16.29 11.13 8.06
C THR A 249 -15.20 10.32 8.76
N PHE A 250 -15.06 9.04 8.42
CA PHE A 250 -14.02 8.19 8.97
C PHE A 250 -12.60 8.66 8.58
N LEU A 251 -12.42 9.09 7.33
CA LEU A 251 -11.15 9.68 6.87
C LEU A 251 -10.80 10.94 7.65
N HIS A 252 -11.78 11.83 7.85
CA HIS A 252 -11.63 13.05 8.62
C HIS A 252 -11.25 12.75 10.08
N ASP A 253 -11.96 11.85 10.75
CA ASP A 253 -11.66 11.47 12.14
C ASP A 253 -10.29 10.81 12.28
N THR A 254 -9.93 9.92 11.36
CA THR A 254 -8.60 9.30 11.32
C THR A 254 -7.51 10.36 11.16
N THR A 255 -7.74 11.35 10.30
CA THR A 255 -6.81 12.47 10.09
C THR A 255 -6.67 13.30 11.35
N ARG A 256 -7.78 13.72 11.96
CA ARG A 256 -7.77 14.48 13.21
C ARG A 256 -6.98 13.76 14.30
N ILE A 257 -7.25 12.48 14.52
CA ILE A 257 -6.54 11.67 15.53
C ILE A 257 -5.04 11.63 15.20
N THR A 258 -4.67 11.36 13.96
CA THR A 258 -3.27 11.21 13.53
C THR A 258 -2.47 12.49 13.71
N TYR A 259 -3.07 13.62 13.37
CA TYR A 259 -2.42 14.93 13.42
C TYR A 259 -2.49 15.61 14.80
N SER A 260 -3.19 15.01 15.77
CA SER A 260 -3.21 15.48 17.16
C SER A 260 -2.19 14.77 18.06
N ILE A 261 -1.39 13.84 17.50
CA ILE A 261 -0.41 13.07 18.28
C ILE A 261 0.84 13.92 18.52
N GLU A 262 1.14 14.21 19.79
CA GLU A 262 2.32 15.00 20.20
C GLU A 262 3.63 14.20 20.19
N GLN A 263 3.56 12.86 20.25
CA GLN A 263 4.72 11.97 20.31
C GLN A 263 4.95 11.25 18.98
N TYR A 264 5.99 11.64 18.25
CA TYR A 264 6.33 11.05 16.96
C TYR A 264 7.32 9.90 17.12
N THR A 265 6.89 8.70 16.73
CA THR A 265 7.75 7.56 16.44
C THR A 265 8.14 7.54 14.95
N GLN A 266 9.17 6.79 14.58
CA GLN A 266 9.55 6.59 13.17
C GLN A 266 8.37 6.07 12.33
N GLU A 267 7.62 5.08 12.83
CA GLU A 267 6.44 4.53 12.16
C GLU A 267 5.34 5.59 11.98
N SER A 268 5.11 6.43 13.00
CA SER A 268 4.10 7.49 12.91
C SER A 268 4.45 8.55 11.85
N GLY A 269 5.74 8.84 11.65
CA GLY A 269 6.20 9.77 10.62
C GLY A 269 6.00 9.21 9.21
N VAL A 270 6.31 7.93 9.00
CA VAL A 270 6.07 7.25 7.72
C VAL A 270 4.57 7.19 7.43
N PHE A 271 3.75 6.83 8.42
CA PHE A 271 2.30 6.85 8.28
C PHE A 271 1.77 8.23 7.92
N LEU A 272 2.21 9.29 8.63
CA LEU A 272 1.81 10.67 8.35
C LEU A 272 2.07 11.05 6.88
N GLN A 273 3.24 10.71 6.36
CA GLN A 273 3.61 10.97 4.98
C GLN A 273 2.68 10.25 3.99
N ARG A 274 2.48 8.93 4.16
CA ARG A 274 1.65 8.11 3.27
C ARG A 274 0.17 8.49 3.36
N TRP A 275 -0.31 8.78 4.56
CA TRP A 275 -1.67 9.25 4.79
C TRP A 275 -1.93 10.60 4.12
N THR A 276 -0.98 11.53 4.21
CA THR A 276 -1.07 12.82 3.49
C THR A 276 -1.16 12.60 1.99
N GLU A 277 -0.29 11.73 1.46
CA GLU A 277 -0.24 11.42 0.04
C GLU A 277 -1.59 10.88 -0.46
N PHE A 278 -2.12 9.88 0.22
CA PHE A 278 -3.45 9.33 -0.05
C PHE A 278 -4.55 10.40 -0.02
N LEU A 279 -4.65 11.20 1.05
CA LEU A 279 -5.70 12.23 1.19
C LEU A 279 -5.62 13.30 0.10
N VAL A 280 -4.42 13.77 -0.22
CA VAL A 280 -4.20 14.78 -1.26
C VAL A 280 -4.59 14.24 -2.62
N PHE A 281 -4.18 13.02 -2.96
CA PHE A 281 -4.55 12.42 -4.24
C PHE A 281 -6.05 12.13 -4.33
N LEU A 282 -6.67 11.67 -3.24
CA LEU A 282 -8.13 11.49 -3.18
C LEU A 282 -8.82 12.84 -3.45
N GLY A 283 -8.41 13.89 -2.75
CA GLY A 283 -8.94 15.24 -2.95
C GLY A 283 -8.78 15.76 -4.38
N VAL A 284 -7.61 15.57 -5.00
CA VAL A 284 -7.37 15.98 -6.40
C VAL A 284 -8.31 15.22 -7.35
N GLN A 285 -8.48 13.91 -7.17
CA GLN A 285 -9.39 13.10 -8.00
C GLN A 285 -10.85 13.57 -7.86
N VAL A 286 -11.27 13.95 -6.66
CA VAL A 286 -12.62 14.52 -6.44
C VAL A 286 -12.82 15.83 -7.17
N VAL A 287 -11.80 16.69 -7.14
CA VAL A 287 -11.83 17.99 -7.83
C VAL A 287 -11.84 17.81 -9.34
N GLU A 288 -11.00 16.92 -9.88
CA GLU A 288 -10.95 16.61 -11.32
C GLU A 288 -12.30 16.10 -11.85
N ASN A 289 -13.03 15.31 -11.06
CA ASN A 289 -14.29 14.67 -11.48
C ASN A 289 -15.54 15.33 -10.87
N TRP A 290 -15.41 16.56 -10.36
CA TRP A 290 -16.46 17.25 -9.62
C TRP A 290 -17.75 17.46 -10.42
N SER A 291 -17.63 17.77 -11.72
CA SER A 291 -18.78 17.93 -12.62
C SER A 291 -19.60 16.64 -12.75
N GLU A 292 -18.94 15.49 -12.84
CA GLU A 292 -19.59 14.18 -12.91
C GLU A 292 -20.29 13.81 -11.60
N ILE A 293 -19.66 14.14 -10.46
CA ILE A 293 -20.23 13.92 -9.13
C ILE A 293 -21.54 14.71 -8.98
N LEU A 294 -21.54 16.00 -9.36
CA LEU A 294 -22.73 16.84 -9.31
C LEU A 294 -23.82 16.35 -10.27
N ALA A 295 -23.44 15.88 -11.46
CA ALA A 295 -24.38 15.35 -12.44
C ALA A 295 -25.08 14.06 -11.97
N LYS A 296 -24.38 13.19 -11.23
CA LYS A 296 -24.94 11.94 -10.68
C LYS A 296 -25.92 12.16 -9.52
N GLN A 297 -25.88 13.31 -8.86
CA GLN A 297 -26.62 13.58 -7.61
C GLN A 297 -27.26 14.98 -7.61
N PRO A 298 -28.18 15.29 -8.55
CA PRO A 298 -28.75 16.64 -8.68
C PRO A 298 -29.56 17.08 -7.46
N ASN A 299 -30.17 16.15 -6.72
CA ASN A 299 -31.00 16.45 -5.55
C ASN A 299 -30.21 16.46 -4.23
N ALA A 300 -28.91 16.18 -4.25
CA ALA A 300 -28.08 16.06 -3.05
C ALA A 300 -26.91 17.06 -3.02
N GLN A 301 -27.02 18.18 -3.74
CA GLN A 301 -25.95 19.18 -3.85
C GLN A 301 -25.41 19.66 -2.49
N SER A 302 -26.29 19.90 -1.51
CA SER A 302 -25.88 20.30 -0.17
C SER A 302 -25.08 19.20 0.56
N ARG A 303 -25.43 17.92 0.36
CA ARG A 303 -24.70 16.78 0.93
C ARG A 303 -23.34 16.60 0.28
N VAL A 304 -23.30 16.68 -1.05
CA VAL A 304 -22.04 16.62 -1.82
C VAL A 304 -21.08 17.72 -1.38
N GLN A 305 -21.59 18.93 -1.15
CA GLN A 305 -20.80 20.05 -0.64
C GLN A 305 -20.34 19.80 0.81
N GLY A 306 -21.19 19.30 1.69
CA GLY A 306 -20.81 18.97 3.08
C GLY A 306 -19.74 17.87 3.18
N THR A 307 -19.88 16.78 2.41
CA THR A 307 -18.87 15.72 2.33
C THR A 307 -17.55 16.26 1.76
N PHE A 308 -17.60 17.15 0.76
CA PHE A 308 -16.39 17.81 0.24
C PHE A 308 -15.75 18.75 1.27
N GLU A 309 -16.53 19.49 2.06
CA GLU A 309 -16.02 20.35 3.13
C GLU A 309 -15.28 19.53 4.20
N LEU A 310 -15.75 18.32 4.55
CA LEU A 310 -15.05 17.41 5.45
C LEU A 310 -13.70 16.96 4.88
N LEU A 311 -13.67 16.59 3.59
CA LEU A 311 -12.43 16.21 2.91
C LEU A 311 -11.46 17.40 2.82
N PHE A 312 -11.98 18.58 2.50
CA PHE A 312 -11.21 19.84 2.46
C PHE A 312 -10.60 20.12 3.83
N HIS A 313 -11.38 19.98 4.91
CA HIS A 313 -10.89 20.18 6.27
C HIS A 313 -9.81 19.16 6.65
N ALA A 314 -9.98 17.89 6.26
CA ALA A 314 -8.94 16.87 6.47
C ALA A 314 -7.63 17.26 5.78
N VAL A 315 -7.66 17.73 4.53
CA VAL A 315 -6.45 18.20 3.83
C VAL A 315 -5.89 19.48 4.47
N LEU A 316 -6.75 20.39 4.94
CA LEU A 316 -6.31 21.58 5.66
C LEU A 316 -5.55 21.23 6.93
N LEU A 317 -6.02 20.27 7.73
CA LEU A 317 -5.28 19.76 8.90
C LEU A 317 -3.89 19.24 8.52
N THR A 318 -3.77 18.56 7.36
CA THR A 318 -2.45 18.12 6.87
C THR A 318 -1.53 19.28 6.49
N ALA A 319 -2.11 20.35 5.95
CA ALA A 319 -1.36 21.53 5.51
C ALA A 319 -0.88 22.40 6.68
N SER A 320 -1.66 22.45 7.76
CA SER A 320 -1.35 23.15 9.01
C SER A 320 -0.32 22.44 9.88
N HIS A 321 0.06 21.22 9.54
CA HIS A 321 0.98 20.45 10.35
C HIS A 321 2.43 20.99 10.24
N PRO A 322 3.21 21.01 11.33
CA PRO A 322 4.59 21.54 11.32
C PRO A 322 5.55 20.85 10.35
N THR A 323 5.22 19.65 9.88
CA THR A 323 6.08 18.92 8.93
C THR A 323 5.95 19.50 7.53
N ARG A 324 7.06 20.07 7.02
CA ARG A 324 7.13 20.64 5.66
C ARG A 324 6.71 19.68 4.55
N ILE A 325 6.92 18.38 4.74
CA ILE A 325 6.54 17.35 3.76
C ILE A 325 5.02 17.32 3.57
N ALA A 326 4.25 17.36 4.66
CA ALA A 326 2.79 17.31 4.58
C ALA A 326 2.23 18.57 3.91
N SER A 327 2.69 19.74 4.36
CA SER A 327 2.32 21.04 3.81
C SER A 327 2.66 21.19 2.32
N ALA A 328 3.83 20.71 1.89
CA ALA A 328 4.22 20.74 0.48
C ALA A 328 3.35 19.84 -0.41
N GLN A 329 2.94 18.67 0.08
CA GLN A 329 2.04 17.77 -0.68
C GLN A 329 0.64 18.36 -0.79
N ALA A 330 0.10 18.91 0.31
CA ALA A 330 -1.23 19.53 0.35
C ALA A 330 -1.40 20.67 -0.66
N SER A 331 -0.30 21.36 -1.03
CA SER A 331 -0.29 22.40 -2.06
C SER A 331 -0.84 21.93 -3.42
N LYS A 332 -0.65 20.65 -3.78
CA LYS A 332 -1.20 20.08 -5.03
C LYS A 332 -2.72 20.09 -5.04
N PHE A 333 -3.34 19.74 -3.92
CA PHE A 333 -4.80 19.77 -3.76
C PHE A 333 -5.33 21.19 -3.89
N PHE A 334 -4.77 22.14 -3.14
CA PHE A 334 -5.25 23.53 -3.20
C PHE A 334 -5.05 24.16 -4.58
N LYS A 335 -3.94 23.84 -5.26
CA LYS A 335 -3.73 24.25 -6.65
C LYS A 335 -4.85 23.70 -7.56
N SER A 336 -5.17 22.41 -7.45
CA SER A 336 -6.26 21.79 -8.21
C SER A 336 -7.61 22.47 -7.95
N VAL A 337 -7.91 22.83 -6.70
CA VAL A 337 -9.15 23.54 -6.34
C VAL A 337 -9.19 24.95 -6.96
N LEU A 338 -8.08 25.69 -6.90
CA LEU A 338 -7.97 27.06 -7.44
C LEU A 338 -8.00 27.12 -8.98
N GLU A 339 -7.51 26.06 -9.63
CA GLU A 339 -7.56 25.90 -11.08
C GLU A 339 -8.93 25.39 -11.58
N SER A 340 -9.80 24.94 -10.66
CA SER A 340 -11.14 24.48 -11.01
C SER A 340 -12.02 25.62 -11.52
N SER A 341 -12.81 25.33 -12.55
CA SER A 341 -13.82 26.25 -13.08
C SER A 341 -15.15 26.19 -12.33
N SER A 342 -15.29 25.32 -11.32
CA SER A 342 -16.55 25.12 -10.59
C SER A 342 -16.76 26.19 -9.51
N PRO A 343 -17.89 26.92 -9.51
CA PRO A 343 -18.15 27.96 -8.53
C PRO A 343 -18.31 27.41 -7.11
N SER A 344 -18.84 26.19 -6.92
CA SER A 344 -19.02 25.61 -5.58
C SER A 344 -17.70 25.22 -4.91
N LEU A 345 -16.71 24.77 -5.68
CA LEU A 345 -15.36 24.51 -5.18
C LEU A 345 -14.65 25.82 -4.80
N LEU A 346 -14.81 26.86 -5.61
CA LEU A 346 -14.26 28.19 -5.34
C LEU A 346 -14.92 28.85 -4.12
N GLU A 347 -16.22 28.62 -3.91
CA GLU A 347 -16.92 29.06 -2.70
C GLU A 347 -16.38 28.35 -1.47
N CYS A 348 -16.19 27.03 -1.52
CA CYS A 348 -15.62 26.26 -0.41
C CYS A 348 -14.23 26.79 0.00
N ILE A 349 -13.31 26.97 -0.95
CA ILE A 349 -11.97 27.49 -0.63
C ILE A 349 -12.00 28.93 -0.13
N SER A 350 -12.97 29.75 -0.57
CA SER A 350 -13.12 31.13 -0.10
C SER A 350 -13.41 31.21 1.40
N LYS A 351 -14.17 30.27 1.96
CA LYS A 351 -14.50 30.18 3.39
C LYS A 351 -13.24 30.00 4.25
N TYR A 352 -12.27 29.23 3.77
CA TYR A 352 -11.02 28.92 4.49
C TYR A 352 -9.82 29.76 4.05
N MET A 353 -10.00 30.69 3.10
CA MET A 353 -8.93 31.52 2.56
C MET A 353 -8.12 32.29 3.61
N PRO A 354 -8.73 32.88 4.68
CA PRO A 354 -7.95 33.57 5.71
C PRO A 354 -6.93 32.65 6.39
N GLN A 355 -7.34 31.43 6.76
CA GLN A 355 -6.48 30.43 7.39
C GLN A 355 -5.40 29.95 6.41
N LEU A 356 -5.77 29.73 5.14
CA LEU A 356 -4.81 29.32 4.10
C LEU A 356 -3.74 30.38 3.83
N LEU A 357 -4.11 31.66 3.82
CA LEU A 357 -3.15 32.76 3.60
C LEU A 357 -2.16 32.87 4.76
N GLU A 358 -2.63 32.71 6.00
CA GLU A 358 -1.77 32.64 7.19
C GLU A 358 -0.78 31.48 7.05
N LEU A 359 -1.29 30.27 6.80
CA LEU A 359 -0.46 29.08 6.61
C LEU A 359 0.57 29.22 5.48
N TRP A 360 0.16 29.73 4.32
CA TRP A 360 1.07 29.91 3.18
C TRP A 360 2.10 31.02 3.41
N SER A 361 1.77 32.01 4.23
CA SER A 361 2.71 33.06 4.64
C SER A 361 3.78 32.51 5.57
N GLU A 362 3.40 31.67 6.53
CA GLU A 362 4.33 31.02 7.46
C GLU A 362 5.28 30.03 6.75
N HIS A 363 4.78 29.36 5.71
CA HIS A 363 5.51 28.30 5.00
C HIS A 363 6.17 28.74 3.68
N CYS A 364 6.10 30.03 3.32
CA CYS A 364 6.60 30.58 2.04
C CYS A 364 6.09 29.84 0.77
N ILE A 365 4.87 29.29 0.82
CA ILE A 365 4.31 28.42 -0.25
C ILE A 365 3.84 29.22 -1.48
N LEU A 366 3.61 30.53 -1.33
CA LEU A 366 3.08 31.41 -2.38
C LEU A 366 3.91 31.41 -3.69
N VAL A 367 5.22 31.14 -3.63
CA VAL A 367 6.06 31.08 -4.84
C VAL A 367 5.74 29.86 -5.73
N ARG A 368 5.18 28.78 -5.16
CA ARG A 368 4.88 27.52 -5.88
C ARG A 368 3.46 27.45 -6.44
N LEU A 369 2.54 28.26 -5.91
CA LEU A 369 1.17 28.38 -6.40
C LEU A 369 1.15 29.43 -7.50
N SER A 370 1.56 29.06 -8.73
CA SER A 370 1.40 29.90 -9.92
C SER A 370 -0.09 29.99 -10.30
N VAL A 371 -0.89 30.72 -9.52
CA VAL A 371 -2.34 30.83 -9.70
C VAL A 371 -2.66 31.84 -10.82
N SER A 372 -3.62 31.51 -11.69
CA SER A 372 -4.10 32.43 -12.72
C SER A 372 -4.70 33.70 -12.07
N ARG A 373 -4.42 34.89 -12.64
CA ARG A 373 -4.95 36.18 -12.15
C ARG A 373 -6.49 36.20 -12.09
N GLN A 374 -7.18 35.39 -12.88
CA GLN A 374 -8.65 35.34 -12.95
C GLN A 374 -9.28 34.66 -11.73
N SER A 375 -8.70 33.57 -11.23
CA SER A 375 -9.20 32.88 -10.02
C SER A 375 -9.10 33.75 -8.77
N LEU A 376 -8.01 34.52 -8.65
CA LEU A 376 -7.81 35.48 -7.55
C LEU A 376 -8.79 36.65 -7.62
N LEU A 377 -9.10 37.14 -8.82
CA LEU A 377 -10.09 38.21 -9.00
C LEU A 377 -11.51 37.78 -8.58
N TYR A 378 -11.90 36.54 -8.88
CA TYR A 378 -13.20 36.00 -8.48
C TYR A 378 -13.33 35.92 -6.94
N ILE A 379 -12.30 35.43 -6.27
CA ILE A 379 -12.24 35.32 -4.80
C ILE A 379 -12.26 36.73 -4.14
N CYS A 380 -11.57 37.70 -4.73
CA CYS A 380 -11.61 39.09 -4.24
C CYS A 380 -12.93 39.81 -4.52
N GLN A 381 -13.66 39.44 -5.58
CA GLN A 381 -14.95 40.05 -5.94
C GLN A 381 -16.11 39.54 -5.07
N GLY A 382 -16.04 38.31 -4.55
CA GLY A 382 -17.03 37.78 -3.58
C GLY A 382 -17.14 38.57 -2.27
N LYS A 383 -16.15 39.43 -1.94
CA LYS A 383 -16.21 40.34 -0.78
C LYS A 383 -16.94 41.66 -1.03
N LYS A 384 -17.46 41.94 -2.24
CA LYS A 384 -18.20 43.18 -2.53
C LYS A 384 -19.72 43.05 -2.42
N THR A 385 -20.24 41.88 -2.06
CA THR A 385 -21.67 41.64 -1.81
C THR A 385 -21.88 40.91 -0.49
N CYS A 386 -21.55 41.58 0.61
CA CYS A 386 -22.17 41.41 1.93
C CYS A 386 -22.12 42.75 2.64
#